data_AF-A0A2B8B7V3-F1
#
_entry.id   AF-A0A2B8B7V3-F1
#
_cell.length_a   1.000
_cell.length_b   1.000
_cell.length_c   1.000
_cell.angle_alpha   90.00
_cell.angle_beta   90.00
_cell.angle_gamma   90.00
#
_symmetry.space_group_name_H-M   'P 1'
#
loop_
_entity.id
_entity.type
_entity.pdbx_description
1 polymer ?
#
loop_
_entity_poly.entity_id
_entity_poly.type
_entity_poly.pdbx_seq_one_letter_code
_entity_poly.pdbx_strand_id
1 'polypeptide(L)'
;MNVRIYQPSKTAMQSGRAKTHRWMLDYEIETPRRPEPLMGWTSSGDTLNQVRLSFETKEEAIAFAEREGWSYTVQEAPIRRVRPRNYADNFRTDRPRF
;
A
#
# COMPACT_ATOMS: atom_id res chain seq x y z
N MET A 1 10.11 -11.05 14.04
CA MET A 1 9.88 -10.62 12.66
C MET A 1 8.48 -10.01 12.58
N ASN A 2 8.40 -8.75 12.17
CA ASN A 2 7.16 -8.01 12.05
C ASN A 2 6.80 -7.83 10.57
N VAL A 3 5.54 -8.03 10.24
CA VAL A 3 5.03 -7.88 8.88
C VAL A 3 3.86 -6.92 8.82
N ARG A 4 3.76 -6.19 7.70
CA ARG A 4 2.67 -5.26 7.42
C ARG A 4 1.80 -5.84 6.32
N ILE A 5 0.52 -6.02 6.65
CA ILE A 5 -0.51 -6.47 5.71
C ILE A 5 -1.36 -5.26 5.33
N TYR A 6 -1.44 -4.92 4.05
CA TYR A 6 -2.18 -3.75 3.56
C TYR A 6 -2.68 -3.93 2.14
N GLN A 7 -3.69 -3.13 1.77
CA GLN A 7 -4.07 -2.97 0.38
C GLN A 7 -3.41 -1.70 -0.19
N PRO A 8 -2.66 -1.78 -1.31
CA PRO A 8 -1.91 -0.65 -1.83
C PRO A 8 -2.85 0.43 -2.35
N SER A 9 -2.54 1.67 -1.98
CA SER A 9 -3.28 2.85 -2.43
C SER A 9 -3.05 3.12 -3.91
N LYS A 10 -4.04 3.75 -4.55
CA LYS A 10 -3.88 4.21 -5.94
C LYS A 10 -2.77 5.26 -6.02
N THR A 11 -1.85 5.11 -6.96
CA THR A 11 -0.86 6.15 -7.27
C THR A 11 -1.53 7.47 -7.61
N ALA A 12 -1.10 8.58 -7.00
CA ALA A 12 -1.69 9.90 -7.22
C ALA A 12 -1.57 10.36 -8.68
N MET A 13 -0.45 10.04 -9.33
CA MET A 13 -0.15 10.47 -10.70
C MET A 13 -0.84 9.65 -11.80
N GLN A 14 -1.43 8.49 -11.48
CA GLN A 14 -2.03 7.59 -12.46
C GLN A 14 -3.51 7.40 -12.21
N SER A 15 -4.31 7.22 -13.26
CA SER A 15 -5.75 7.00 -13.14
C SER A 15 -6.13 5.55 -12.78
N GLY A 16 -5.29 4.58 -13.18
CA GLY A 16 -5.53 3.14 -13.08
C GLY A 16 -5.67 2.60 -11.65
N ARG A 17 -6.48 1.54 -11.50
CA ARG A 17 -6.83 0.95 -10.19
C ARG A 17 -6.62 -0.57 -10.09
N ALA A 18 -6.22 -1.23 -11.16
CA ALA A 18 -6.13 -2.70 -11.18
C ALA A 18 -5.29 -3.28 -10.03
N LYS A 19 -4.25 -2.56 -9.60
CA LYS A 19 -3.35 -3.01 -8.53
C LYS A 19 -3.86 -2.74 -7.11
N THR A 20 -4.96 -2.01 -6.92
CA THR A 20 -5.45 -1.65 -5.58
C THR A 20 -6.37 -2.70 -4.97
N HIS A 21 -6.59 -3.85 -5.63
CA HIS A 21 -7.52 -4.87 -5.14
C HIS A 21 -6.82 -5.99 -4.37
N ARG A 22 -5.52 -6.18 -4.59
CA ARG A 22 -4.73 -7.24 -3.95
C ARG A 22 -4.22 -6.83 -2.58
N TRP A 23 -4.14 -7.79 -1.68
CA TRP A 23 -3.49 -7.62 -0.39
C TRP A 23 -1.99 -7.86 -0.54
N MET A 24 -1.20 -7.02 0.10
CA MET A 24 0.26 -7.13 0.14
C MET A 24 0.72 -7.38 1.56
N LEU A 25 1.68 -8.29 1.71
CA LEU A 25 2.44 -8.50 2.93
C LEU A 25 3.88 -8.09 2.65
N ASP A 26 4.31 -7.03 3.35
CA ASP A 26 5.67 -6.52 3.32
C ASP A 26 6.33 -6.75 4.69
N TYR A 27 7.62 -7.08 4.68
CA TYR A 27 8.42 -7.18 5.90
C TYR A 27 8.78 -5.79 6.44
N GLU A 28 8.79 -5.63 7.77
CA GLU A 28 9.35 -4.42 8.37
C GLU A 28 10.87 -4.37 8.20
N ILE A 29 11.40 -3.17 8.01
CA ILE A 29 12.83 -2.96 7.83
C ILE A 29 13.53 -3.14 9.18
N GLU A 30 14.18 -4.28 9.39
CA GLU A 30 14.96 -4.53 10.61
C GLU A 30 16.32 -3.81 10.60
N THR A 31 16.97 -3.72 9.42
CA THR A 31 18.30 -3.09 9.28
C THR A 31 18.23 -1.75 8.55
N PRO A 32 18.72 -0.63 9.14
CA PRO A 32 18.73 0.66 8.47
C PRO A 32 19.65 0.65 7.25
N ARG A 33 19.19 1.31 6.18
CA ARG A 33 19.98 1.49 4.96
C ARG A 33 21.06 2.54 5.20
N ARG A 34 22.30 2.24 4.83
CA ARG A 34 23.44 3.16 4.99
C ARG A 34 24.22 3.28 3.68
N PRO A 35 24.76 4.47 3.37
CA PRO A 35 25.69 4.61 2.25
C PRO A 35 26.97 3.85 2.58
N GLU A 36 27.47 3.07 1.63
CA GLU A 36 28.76 2.40 1.75
C GLU A 36 29.91 3.40 1.51
N PRO A 37 31.07 3.23 2.17
CA PRO A 37 32.10 4.27 2.27
C PRO A 37 32.88 4.57 0.98
N LEU A 38 32.90 3.68 -0.01
CA LEU A 38 33.72 3.81 -1.22
C LEU A 38 32.99 4.52 -2.36
N MET A 39 31.89 3.95 -2.84
CA MET A 39 31.08 4.44 -3.98
C MET A 39 29.79 5.15 -3.54
N GLY A 40 29.43 5.09 -2.24
CA GLY A 40 28.22 5.74 -1.72
C GLY A 40 26.91 5.01 -2.05
N TRP A 41 26.97 3.77 -2.52
CA TRP A 41 25.76 2.98 -2.79
C TRP A 41 24.99 2.65 -1.51
N THR A 42 23.67 2.59 -1.63
CA THR A 42 22.82 2.20 -0.51
C THR A 42 23.00 0.72 -0.20
N SER A 43 23.69 0.42 0.89
CA SER A 43 23.85 -0.94 1.39
C SER A 43 22.79 -1.25 2.45
N SER A 44 22.38 -2.52 2.49
CA SER A 44 21.48 -3.08 3.52
C SER A 44 22.03 -4.44 3.95
N GLY A 45 21.95 -4.72 5.25
CA GLY A 45 22.38 -6.00 5.82
C GLY A 45 21.35 -7.13 5.70
N ASP A 46 20.16 -6.84 5.15
CA ASP A 46 19.07 -7.80 5.04
C ASP A 46 18.49 -7.83 3.61
N THR A 47 18.11 -9.05 3.18
CA THR A 47 17.53 -9.36 1.87
C THR A 47 16.00 -9.35 1.89
N LEU A 48 15.38 -9.56 3.06
CA LEU A 48 13.93 -9.72 3.19
C LEU A 48 13.16 -8.43 2.86
N ASN A 49 13.83 -7.28 2.97
CA ASN A 49 13.34 -5.96 2.52
C ASN A 49 12.92 -5.90 1.04
N GLN A 50 13.37 -6.85 0.21
CA GLN A 50 13.05 -6.90 -1.22
C GLN A 50 11.85 -7.81 -1.52
N VAL A 51 11.44 -8.64 -0.55
CA VAL A 51 10.38 -9.63 -0.74
C VAL A 51 9.04 -8.98 -0.46
N ARG A 52 8.11 -9.14 -1.42
CA ARG A 52 6.72 -8.74 -1.27
C ARG A 52 5.82 -9.88 -1.70
N LEU A 53 4.87 -10.24 -0.85
CA LEU A 53 3.92 -11.31 -1.13
C LEU A 53 2.55 -10.72 -1.42
N SER A 54 1.87 -11.22 -2.45
CA SER A 54 0.53 -10.78 -2.83
C SER A 54 -0.51 -11.86 -2.56
N PHE A 55 -1.62 -11.47 -1.97
CA PHE A 55 -2.75 -12.32 -1.62
C PHE A 55 -4.05 -11.76 -2.21
N GLU A 56 -5.04 -12.63 -2.42
CA GLU A 56 -6.36 -12.20 -2.92
C GLU A 56 -7.25 -11.72 -1.76
N THR A 57 -7.12 -12.32 -0.58
CA THR A 57 -7.91 -11.94 0.62
C THR A 57 -7.03 -11.50 1.79
N LYS A 58 -7.65 -10.78 2.74
CA LYS A 58 -6.99 -10.36 3.98
C LYS A 58 -6.71 -11.58 4.86
N GLU A 59 -7.66 -12.50 4.91
CA GLU A 59 -7.66 -13.68 5.75
C GLU A 59 -6.52 -14.63 5.35
N GLU A 60 -6.28 -14.80 4.04
CA GLU A 60 -5.13 -15.57 3.53
C GLU A 60 -3.79 -14.99 3.99
N ALA A 61 -3.64 -13.66 3.94
CA ALA A 61 -2.41 -13.00 4.36
C ALA A 61 -2.18 -13.14 5.88
N ILE A 62 -3.24 -13.07 6.69
CA ILE A 62 -3.17 -13.27 8.14
C ILE A 62 -2.83 -14.72 8.46
N ALA A 63 -3.52 -15.68 7.85
CA ALA A 63 -3.27 -17.11 8.06
C ALA A 63 -1.83 -17.50 7.66
N PHE A 64 -1.28 -16.87 6.61
CA PHE A 64 0.11 -17.05 6.23
C PHE A 64 1.05 -16.53 7.32
N ALA A 65 0.83 -15.30 7.82
CA ALA A 65 1.66 -14.73 8.88
C ALA A 65 1.58 -15.54 10.19
N GLU A 66 0.40 -16.03 10.56
CA GLU A 66 0.19 -16.89 11.73
C GLU A 66 0.91 -18.24 11.59
N ARG A 67 0.86 -18.86 10.39
CA ARG A 67 1.54 -20.12 10.11
C ARG A 67 3.06 -20.01 10.23
N GLU A 68 3.63 -18.89 9.79
CA GLU A 68 5.06 -18.62 9.90
C GLU A 68 5.47 -18.09 11.29
N GLY A 69 4.50 -17.82 12.18
CA GLY A 69 4.72 -17.33 13.53
C GLY A 69 5.19 -15.86 13.60
N TRP A 70 4.78 -15.03 12.64
CA TRP A 70 5.17 -13.62 12.57
C TRP A 70 4.13 -12.69 13.21
N SER A 71 4.61 -11.62 13.84
CA SER A 71 3.75 -10.53 14.32
C SER A 71 3.28 -9.70 13.15
N TYR A 72 2.00 -9.39 13.05
CA TYR A 72 1.44 -8.66 11.92
C TYR A 72 0.69 -7.37 12.32
N THR A 73 0.76 -6.36 11.47
CA THR A 73 -0.07 -5.15 11.54
C THR A 73 -0.94 -5.07 10.30
N VAL A 74 -2.26 -4.95 10.47
CA VAL A 74 -3.21 -4.82 9.36
C VAL A 74 -3.58 -3.35 9.14
N GLN A 75 -3.47 -2.90 7.90
CA GLN A 75 -4.01 -1.61 7.45
C GLN A 75 -5.19 -1.84 6.51
N GLU A 76 -6.34 -1.28 6.90
CA GLU A 76 -7.55 -1.41 6.11
C GLU A 76 -7.49 -0.59 4.81
N ALA A 77 -8.18 -1.12 3.81
CA ALA A 77 -8.30 -0.50 2.51
C ALA A 77 -9.04 0.85 2.59
N PRO A 78 -8.51 1.93 1.99
CA PRO A 78 -9.25 3.18 1.89
C PRO A 78 -10.43 3.02 0.91
N ILE A 79 -11.65 3.02 1.44
CA ILE A 79 -12.88 2.93 0.64
C ILE A 79 -13.10 4.26 -0.10
N ARG A 80 -12.99 4.24 -1.44
CA ARG A 80 -13.29 5.42 -2.26
C ARG A 80 -14.79 5.64 -2.33
N ARG A 81 -15.25 6.76 -1.75
CA ARG A 81 -16.62 7.25 -1.94
C ARG A 81 -16.76 7.92 -3.30
N VAL A 82 -17.65 7.40 -4.15
CA VAL A 82 -18.01 8.05 -5.42
C VAL A 82 -18.98 9.18 -5.11
N ARG A 83 -18.60 10.41 -5.44
CA ARG A 83 -19.52 11.55 -5.34
C ARG A 83 -20.33 11.61 -6.65
N PRO A 84 -21.68 11.54 -6.59
CA PRO A 84 -22.50 11.71 -7.78
C PRO A 84 -22.24 13.12 -8.34
N ARG A 85 -22.09 13.19 -9.66
CA ARG A 85 -21.93 14.45 -10.39
C ARG A 85 -22.92 14.43 -11.53
N ASN A 86 -23.87 15.37 -11.54
CA ASN A 86 -24.75 15.57 -12.67
C ASN A 86 -24.14 16.63 -13.60
N TYR A 87 -24.18 16.39 -14.91
CA TYR A 87 -23.69 17.35 -15.88
C TYR A 87 -24.51 18.66 -15.86
N ALA A 88 -25.81 18.58 -15.59
CA ALA A 88 -26.70 19.75 -15.48
C ALA A 88 -26.28 20.70 -14.34
N ASP A 89 -25.70 20.18 -13.25
CA ASP A 89 -25.24 20.98 -12.12
C ASP A 89 -24.12 21.96 -12.51
N ASN A 90 -23.42 21.72 -13.62
CA ASN A 90 -22.37 22.62 -14.11
C ASN A 90 -22.93 24.00 -14.53
N PHE A 91 -24.21 24.08 -14.92
CA PHE A 91 -24.85 25.28 -15.49
C PHE A 91 -25.80 26.00 -14.52
N ARG A 92 -25.88 25.55 -13.26
CA ARG A 92 -26.73 26.16 -12.23
C ARG A 92 -26.34 27.62 -11.97
N THR A 93 -27.32 28.51 -12.02
CA THR A 93 -27.14 29.96 -11.79
C THR A 93 -26.77 30.27 -10.34
N ASP A 94 -27.17 29.43 -9.40
CA ASP A 94 -26.87 29.50 -7.96
C ASP A 94 -25.51 28.91 -7.57
N ARG A 95 -24.68 28.50 -8.54
CA ARG A 95 -23.37 27.87 -8.25
C ARG A 95 -22.39 28.92 -7.71
N PRO A 96 -21.85 28.77 -6.48
CA PRO A 96 -20.79 29.64 -6.01
C PRO A 96 -19.54 29.42 -6.87
N ARG A 97 -19.06 30.48 -7.53
CA ARG A 97 -17.75 30.50 -8.16
C ARG A 97 -16.74 30.81 -7.07
N PHE A 98 -15.91 29.81 -6.74
CA PHE A 98 -14.67 30.01 -5.99
C PHE A 98 -13.51 29.94 -6.99
#